data_AF-A0A626EZC8-F1
#
_entry.id   AF-A0A626EZC8-F1
#
_cell.length_a   1.000
_cell.length_b   1.000
_cell.length_c   1.000
_cell.angle_alpha   90.00
_cell.angle_beta   90.00
_cell.angle_gamma   90.00
#
_symmetry.space_group_name_H-M   'P 1'
#
loop_
_entity.id
_entity.type
_entity.pdbx_description
1 polymer ?
#
loop_
_entity_poly.entity_id
_entity_poly.type
_entity_poly.pdbx_seq_one_letter_code
_entity_poly.pdbx_strand_id
1 'polypeptide(L)' 'LNLCSKNKINPLIGSAGVSAVPMAARVSNKVGLESDPQNFLLMHAMGPNVAGVIGSAIAAGVMLKYVLAM' A
#
# COMPACT_ATOMS: atom_id res chain seq x y z
N LEU A 1 -1.15 -12.90 -1.52
CA LEU A 1 -0.37 -13.20 -0.28
C LEU A 1 -1.15 -14.01 0.75
N ASN A 2 -2.49 -14.04 0.73
CA ASN A 2 -3.29 -14.75 1.74
C ASN A 2 -3.32 -16.28 1.63
N LEU A 3 -2.73 -16.84 0.57
CA LEU A 3 -2.67 -18.28 0.32
C LEU A 3 -1.32 -18.91 0.69
N CYS A 4 -0.31 -18.10 0.96
CA CYS A 4 1.08 -18.53 1.10
C CYS A 4 1.80 -17.90 2.31
N SER A 5 1.06 -17.32 3.25
CA SER A 5 1.62 -16.68 4.45
C SER A 5 0.93 -17.17 5.71
N LYS A 6 1.69 -17.32 6.81
CA LYS A 6 1.17 -17.75 8.12
C LYS A 6 0.18 -16.72 8.68
N ASN A 7 0.58 -15.44 8.66
CA ASN A 7 -0.29 -14.32 9.01
C ASN A 7 -0.88 -13.75 7.72
N LYS A 8 -2.16 -13.99 7.48
CA LYS A 8 -2.84 -13.49 6.28
C LYS A 8 -2.95 -11.97 6.35
N ILE A 9 -2.80 -11.32 5.20
CA ILE A 9 -2.85 -9.86 5.07
C ILE A 9 -4.29 -9.44 4.83
N ASN A 10 -4.76 -8.43 5.55
CA ASN A 10 -6.09 -7.86 5.29
C ASN A 10 -6.09 -7.21 3.89
N PRO A 11 -6.97 -7.61 2.96
CA PRO A 11 -7.03 -7.05 1.61
C PRO A 11 -7.21 -5.52 1.56
N LEU A 12 -7.84 -4.91 2.57
CA LEU A 12 -8.00 -3.46 2.68
C LEU A 12 -6.65 -2.72 2.72
N ILE A 13 -5.60 -3.38 3.21
CA ILE A 13 -4.24 -2.84 3.24
C ILE A 13 -3.64 -2.77 1.83
N GLY A 14 -4.09 -3.62 0.91
CA GLY A 14 -3.58 -3.66 -0.47
C GLY A 14 -3.83 -2.34 -1.21
N SER A 15 -5.02 -1.77 -1.09
CA SER A 15 -5.35 -0.47 -1.70
C SER A 15 -4.57 0.71 -1.10
N ALA A 16 -4.08 0.58 0.14
CA ALA A 16 -3.23 1.59 0.77
C ALA A 16 -1.85 1.72 0.10
N GLY A 17 -1.48 0.78 -0.79
CA GLY A 17 -0.24 0.83 -1.56
C GLY A 17 -0.19 1.93 -2.63
N VAL A 18 -1.32 2.57 -2.96
CA VAL A 18 -1.30 3.78 -3.77
C VAL A 18 -0.63 4.90 -2.97
N SER A 19 0.40 5.52 -3.55
CA SER A 19 1.32 6.46 -2.88
C SER A 19 0.73 7.84 -2.57
N ALA A 20 -0.55 7.92 -2.20
CA ALA A 20 -1.21 9.14 -1.75
C ALA A 20 -1.02 9.29 -0.23
N VAL A 21 0.17 9.70 0.18
CA VAL A 21 0.53 9.89 1.60
C VAL A 21 -0.13 11.15 2.19
N PRO A 22 -0.69 11.10 3.42
CA PRO A 22 -1.04 9.92 4.23
C PRO A 22 -2.45 9.38 3.96
N MET A 23 -3.18 9.96 2.99
CA MET A 23 -4.63 9.77 2.83
C MET A 23 -5.04 8.35 2.41
N ALA A 24 -4.27 7.63 1.58
CA ALA A 24 -4.62 6.27 1.16
C ALA A 24 -4.75 5.29 2.35
N ALA A 25 -3.85 5.42 3.34
CA ALA A 25 -3.91 4.64 4.57
C ALA A 25 -5.09 5.07 5.46
N ARG A 26 -5.42 6.38 5.51
CA ARG A 26 -6.57 6.88 6.26
C ARG A 26 -7.90 6.40 5.68
N VAL A 27 -8.04 6.36 4.35
CA VAL A 27 -9.24 5.84 3.68
C VAL A 27 -9.37 4.34 3.94
N SER A 28 -8.28 3.58 3.83
CA SER A 28 -8.29 2.14 4.15
C SER A 28 -8.65 1.88 5.62
N ASN A 29 -8.21 2.74 6.55
CA ASN A 29 -8.62 2.67 7.96
C ASN A 29 -10.09 3.00 8.16
N LYS A 30 -10.63 4.00 7.45
CA LYS A 30 -12.06 4.34 7.52
C LYS A 30 -12.93 3.15 7.12
N VAL A 31 -12.63 2.52 5.98
CA VAL A 31 -13.38 1.33 5.50
C VAL A 31 -13.19 0.12 6.43
N GLY A 32 -12.00 -0.01 7.04
CA GLY A 32 -11.76 -1.01 8.08
C GLY A 32 -12.66 -0.83 9.30
N LEU A 33 -12.79 0.41 9.80
CA LEU A 33 -13.66 0.75 10.93
C LEU A 33 -15.16 0.64 10.61
N GLU A 34 -15.56 0.83 9.34
CA GLU A 34 -16.93 0.55 8.89
C GLU A 34 -17.27 -0.93 8.96
N SER A 35 -16.28 -1.81 8.77
CA SER A 35 -16.45 -3.26 8.86
C SER A 35 -16.37 -3.77 10.30
N ASP A 36 -15.48 -3.19 11.11
CA ASP A 36 -15.29 -3.52 12.53
C ASP A 36 -14.72 -2.29 13.29
N PRO A 37 -15.45 -1.72 14.27
CA PRO A 37 -15.02 -0.55 15.04
C PRO A 37 -13.72 -0.73 15.84
N GLN A 38 -13.26 -1.96 16.07
CA GLN A 38 -12.00 -2.26 16.78
C GLN A 38 -10.83 -2.58 15.82
N ASN A 39 -11.08 -2.63 14.51
CA ASN A 39 -10.08 -2.96 13.51
C ASN A 39 -9.32 -1.70 13.05
N PHE A 40 -8.27 -1.35 13.80
CA PHE A 40 -7.43 -0.18 13.51
C PHE A 40 -6.32 -0.52 12.49
N LEU A 41 -6.46 -0.02 11.26
CA LEU A 41 -5.51 -0.28 10.17
C LEU A 41 -4.48 0.83 9.98
N LEU A 42 -4.70 2.07 10.46
CA LEU A 42 -3.88 3.23 10.07
C LEU A 42 -2.38 3.00 10.29
N MET A 43 -1.98 2.46 11.45
CA MET A 43 -0.56 2.20 11.75
C MET A 43 0.03 1.11 10.84
N HIS A 44 -0.76 0.08 10.51
CA HIS A 44 -0.28 -1.05 9.73
C HIS A 44 -0.30 -0.77 8.21
N ALA A 45 -1.33 -0.07 7.73
CA ALA A 45 -1.52 0.30 6.32
C ALA A 45 -0.54 1.37 5.82
N MET A 46 0.17 2.07 6.71
CA MET A 46 1.25 2.99 6.33
C MET A 46 2.44 2.28 5.70
N GLY A 47 2.71 1.01 6.06
CA GLY A 47 3.81 0.24 5.47
C GLY A 47 3.69 0.16 3.94
N PRO A 48 2.58 -0.35 3.40
CA PRO A 48 2.35 -0.36 1.94
C PRO A 48 2.29 1.01 1.30
N ASN A 49 1.79 2.04 1.99
CA ASN A 49 1.76 3.40 1.44
C ASN A 49 3.17 3.94 1.18
N VAL A 50 4.09 3.73 2.13
CA VAL A 50 5.52 4.06 1.94
C VAL A 50 6.14 3.19 0.84
N ALA A 51 5.80 1.89 0.79
CA ALA A 51 6.27 1.01 -0.28
C ALA A 51 5.80 1.50 -1.67
N GLY A 52 4.61 2.07 -1.78
CA GLY A 52 4.10 2.69 -3.00
C GLY A 52 4.92 3.89 -3.47
N VAL A 53 5.33 4.77 -2.56
CA VAL A 53 6.20 5.92 -2.88
C VAL A 53 7.53 5.42 -3.43
N ILE A 54 8.15 4.43 -2.78
CA ILE A 54 9.41 3.81 -3.22
C ILE A 54 9.23 3.12 -4.57
N GLY A 55 8.18 2.32 -4.72
CA GLY A 55 7.87 1.60 -5.96
C GLY A 55 7.66 2.53 -7.15
N SER A 56 7.06 3.70 -6.92
CA SER A 56 6.88 4.72 -7.96
C SER A 56 8.21 5.25 -8.48
N ALA A 57 9.17 5.54 -7.58
CA ALA A 57 10.51 5.98 -7.96
C ALA A 57 11.28 4.86 -8.70
N ILE A 58 11.16 3.61 -8.26
CA ILE A 58 11.78 2.46 -8.94
C ILE A 58 11.21 2.31 -10.36
N ALA A 59 9.89 2.34 -10.51
CA ALA A 59 9.24 2.24 -11.82
C ALA A 59 9.69 3.37 -12.75
N ALA A 60 9.72 4.62 -12.24
CA ALA A 60 10.22 5.76 -13.00
C ALA A 60 11.68 5.58 -13.44
N GLY A 61 12.56 5.10 -12.54
CA GLY A 61 13.97 4.83 -12.86
C GLY A 61 14.15 3.76 -13.93
N VAL A 62 13.37 2.67 -13.86
CA VAL A 62 13.39 1.61 -14.89
C VAL A 62 12.90 2.15 -16.24
N MET A 63 11.82 2.94 -16.26
CA MET A 63 11.31 3.55 -17.48
C MET A 63 12.31 4.54 -18.09
N LEU A 64 12.94 5.39 -17.27
CA LEU A 64 14.00 6.30 -17.74
C LEU A 64 15.17 5.53 -18.36
N LYS A 65 15.64 4.46 -17.70
CA LYS A 65 16.69 3.60 -18.24
C LYS A 65 16.28 3.00 -19.58
N TYR A 66 15.04 2.51 -19.68
CA TYR A 66 14.54 1.89 -20.89
C TYR A 66 14.41 2.88 -22.05
N VAL A 67 13.95 4.10 -21.79
CA VAL A 67 13.78 5.14 -22.83
C VAL A 67 15.11 5.78 -23.25
N LEU A 68 16.03 5.98 -22.32
CA LEU A 68 17.26 6.75 -22.58
C LEU A 68 18.47 5.89 -22.98
N ALA A 69 18.46 4.58 -22.69
CA ALA A 69 19.66 3.73 -22.82
C ALA A 69 19.39 2.32 -23.38
N MET A 70 18.21 2.06 -23.93
CA MET A 70 17.86 0.85 -24.68
C MET A 70 17.32 1.23 -26.04
#